data_AF-A0A0G4LB87-F1
#
_entry.id   AF-A0A0G4LB87-F1
#
_cell.length_a   1.000
_cell.length_b   1.000
_cell.length_c   1.000
_cell.angle_alpha   90.00
_cell.angle_beta   90.00
_cell.angle_gamma   90.00
#
_symmetry.space_group_name_H-M   'P 1'
#
loop_
_entity.id
_entity.type
_entity.pdbx_description
1 polymer ?
#
loop_
_entity_poly.entity_id
_entity_poly.type
_entity_poly.pdbx_seq_one_letter_code
_entity_poly.pdbx_strand_id
1 'polypeptide(L)'
;MKRSLTFLILSLAGLCLGKKSCRSEDDCSLNGVCSCNMGCVCDSGWRGVDCSELDLQPVERYTGYNYTNITMDYYYRDGGGNSSWGGHIIQDREDKKLFHLVIAQFPYGCGLSAWRPFSTVIRAESRTGPRGPYHFAQELFSTFHHNPTTIWSPADEMYLMFFIGFPWEVPDTCKSTKRNNTISVSSSPDLRTWGESYPLVVNVTNPAGWPLWTPENPTSEILLAAEKNNIYHSDRWNGPYELEVEPGNIEVHPSLRSEDPFLWRDKRGHWHILQHHMIDIPEAKGPHLLNTMLANAHVVLQLSTREGFEVKVSEALHAGRPVIATLAGGIPLQVKDKVNGFLVEPGDWQAVAGYLFDLFTDDELHQKMSHAAATGVSDEVGTVGNALGWYYLASKWAEVGVKPGLRGDRKWVNDMAREEAGKPYADGENRLPRHFTQEPNLPSVEGESVQA
;
A
#
# COMPACT_ATOMS: atom_id res chain seq x y z
N MET A 1 5.89 -6.57 -69.27
CA MET A 1 5.17 -5.79 -68.25
C MET A 1 5.18 -6.55 -66.92
N LYS A 2 6.20 -6.35 -66.09
CA LYS A 2 6.24 -6.65 -64.65
C LYS A 2 7.19 -5.61 -64.05
N ARG A 3 6.67 -4.69 -63.24
CA ARG A 3 7.50 -3.74 -62.47
C ARG A 3 7.40 -4.14 -61.01
N SER A 4 8.52 -4.65 -60.50
CA SER A 4 8.79 -4.89 -59.08
C SER A 4 8.89 -3.52 -58.39
N LEU A 5 8.12 -3.30 -57.33
CA LEU A 5 8.28 -2.16 -56.43
C LEU A 5 8.95 -2.68 -55.16
N THR A 6 10.28 -2.57 -55.12
CA THR A 6 11.06 -2.81 -53.90
C THR A 6 11.04 -1.51 -53.10
N PHE A 7 10.29 -1.46 -52.00
CA PHE A 7 10.35 -0.35 -51.05
C PHE A 7 11.67 -0.46 -50.27
N LEU A 8 12.62 0.40 -50.61
CA LEU A 8 13.85 0.61 -49.86
C LEU A 8 13.50 1.44 -48.61
N ILE A 9 13.40 0.80 -47.44
CA ILE A 9 13.33 1.52 -46.16
C ILE A 9 14.73 2.07 -45.92
N LEU A 10 14.91 3.38 -46.11
CA LEU A 10 16.11 4.09 -45.70
C LEU A 10 16.20 4.05 -44.17
N SER A 11 17.08 3.21 -43.63
CA SER A 11 17.57 3.33 -42.27
C SER A 11 18.44 4.60 -42.18
N LEU A 12 17.88 5.68 -41.64
CA LEU A 12 18.67 6.82 -41.17
C LEU A 12 19.48 6.38 -39.94
N ALA A 13 20.62 5.76 -40.15
CA ALA A 13 21.66 5.64 -39.13
C ALA A 13 22.37 7.00 -39.00
N GLY A 14 21.75 7.94 -38.29
CA GLY A 14 22.40 9.18 -37.89
C GLY A 14 23.46 8.89 -36.81
N LEU A 15 24.74 9.08 -37.14
CA LEU A 15 25.82 9.04 -36.14
C LEU A 15 25.55 10.08 -35.04
N CYS A 16 25.32 9.61 -33.81
CA CYS A 16 25.07 10.45 -32.65
C CYS A 16 26.39 10.84 -31.97
N LEU A 17 26.78 12.10 -32.08
CA LEU A 17 27.91 12.71 -31.37
C LEU A 17 27.37 13.57 -30.22
N GLY A 18 27.05 12.94 -29.09
CA GLY A 18 26.62 13.61 -27.86
C GLY A 18 26.51 12.61 -26.70
N LYS A 19 26.74 13.04 -25.46
CA LYS A 19 26.55 12.19 -24.26
C LYS A 19 25.09 11.75 -24.18
N LYS A 20 24.81 10.52 -24.61
CA LYS A 20 23.48 9.91 -24.58
C LYS A 20 23.05 9.64 -23.13
N SER A 21 21.83 10.03 -22.76
CA SER A 21 21.23 9.65 -21.47
C SER A 21 20.65 8.22 -21.50
N CYS A 22 20.35 7.67 -22.68
CA CYS A 22 19.91 6.29 -22.90
C CYS A 22 20.48 5.75 -24.23
N ARG A 23 20.58 4.42 -24.40
CA ARG A 23 21.13 3.74 -25.59
C ARG A 23 20.14 2.76 -26.21
N SER A 24 19.34 2.06 -25.42
CA SER A 24 18.28 1.15 -25.87
C SER A 24 16.96 1.43 -25.13
N GLU A 25 15.89 0.72 -25.49
CA GLU A 25 14.63 0.74 -24.73
C GLU A 25 14.79 0.11 -23.33
N ASP A 26 15.79 -0.75 -23.11
CA ASP A 26 16.09 -1.31 -21.79
C ASP A 26 16.50 -0.22 -20.80
N ASP A 27 17.27 0.79 -21.27
CA ASP A 27 17.62 1.97 -20.46
C ASP A 27 16.40 2.83 -20.12
N CYS A 28 15.27 2.58 -20.79
CA CYS A 28 13.97 3.22 -20.52
C CYS A 28 12.97 2.20 -19.93
N SER A 29 13.49 1.19 -19.22
CA SER A 29 12.72 0.16 -18.50
C SER A 29 11.73 -0.63 -19.36
N LEU A 30 11.91 -0.66 -20.70
CA LEU A 30 10.92 -1.18 -21.66
C LEU A 30 9.53 -0.49 -21.58
N ASN A 31 9.45 0.63 -20.88
CA ASN A 31 8.26 1.44 -20.61
C ASN A 31 8.29 2.79 -21.34
N GLY A 32 9.20 2.91 -22.31
CA GLY A 32 9.37 4.10 -23.12
C GLY A 32 10.31 3.84 -24.29
N VAL A 33 10.54 4.88 -25.08
CA VAL A 33 11.48 4.86 -26.20
C VAL A 33 12.69 5.73 -25.91
N CYS A 34 13.88 5.24 -26.21
CA CYS A 34 15.09 6.04 -26.09
C CYS A 34 15.20 7.03 -27.26
N SER A 35 15.09 8.32 -26.95
CA SER A 35 15.23 9.42 -27.92
C SER A 35 16.63 10.04 -27.86
N CYS A 36 17.25 10.21 -29.03
CA CYS A 36 18.62 10.71 -29.15
C CYS A 36 18.84 12.12 -28.59
N ASN A 37 17.79 12.94 -28.50
CA ASN A 37 17.87 14.33 -28.04
C ASN A 37 17.12 14.61 -26.72
N MET A 38 16.21 13.72 -26.31
CA MET A 38 15.29 13.96 -25.20
C MET A 38 15.45 12.94 -24.06
N GLY A 39 16.31 11.94 -24.22
CA GLY A 39 16.40 10.82 -23.28
C GLY A 39 15.20 9.89 -23.41
N CYS A 40 14.79 9.25 -22.31
CA CYS A 40 13.64 8.35 -22.34
C CYS A 40 12.34 9.14 -22.49
N VAL A 41 11.54 8.75 -23.48
CA VAL A 41 10.17 9.25 -23.68
C VAL A 41 9.23 8.14 -23.23
N CYS A 42 8.59 8.32 -22.09
CA CYS A 42 7.78 7.28 -21.45
C CYS A 42 6.43 7.08 -22.14
N ASP A 43 5.99 5.83 -22.15
CA ASP A 43 4.64 5.47 -22.55
C ASP A 43 3.61 5.98 -21.53
N SER A 44 2.38 6.18 -21.98
CA SER A 44 1.29 6.59 -21.10
C SER A 44 1.11 5.56 -19.97
N GLY A 45 1.07 6.06 -18.73
CA GLY A 45 1.06 5.22 -17.52
C GLY A 45 2.41 5.11 -16.82
N TRP A 46 3.48 5.62 -17.45
CA TRP A 46 4.83 5.62 -16.90
C TRP A 46 5.45 7.02 -16.89
N ARG A 47 6.31 7.27 -15.91
CA ARG A 47 7.04 8.52 -15.72
C ARG A 47 8.43 8.27 -15.14
N GLY A 48 9.17 9.34 -14.89
CA GLY A 48 10.55 9.28 -14.41
C GLY A 48 11.57 9.47 -15.53
N VAL A 49 12.86 9.54 -15.15
CA VAL A 49 13.96 9.79 -16.10
C VAL A 49 14.26 8.59 -17.01
N ASP A 50 13.88 7.40 -16.58
CA ASP A 50 14.10 6.09 -17.21
C ASP A 50 12.80 5.28 -17.32
N CYS A 51 11.64 5.93 -17.15
CA CYS A 51 10.31 5.32 -17.25
C CYS A 51 10.06 4.14 -16.27
N SER A 52 10.79 4.11 -15.16
CA SER A 52 10.66 3.08 -14.12
C SER A 52 9.50 3.33 -13.13
N GLU A 53 8.91 4.53 -13.12
CA GLU A 53 7.86 4.90 -12.17
C GLU A 53 6.47 4.82 -12.79
N LEU A 54 5.51 4.22 -12.09
CA LEU A 54 4.10 4.29 -12.48
C LEU A 54 3.56 5.73 -12.31
N ASP A 55 2.84 6.20 -13.32
CA ASP A 55 2.12 7.47 -13.30
C ASP A 55 0.70 7.27 -12.75
N LEU A 56 0.61 7.09 -11.43
CA LEU A 56 -0.66 6.91 -10.73
C LEU A 56 -1.42 8.23 -10.64
N GLN A 57 -2.62 8.28 -11.24
CA GLN A 57 -3.49 9.44 -11.16
C GLN A 57 -4.35 9.43 -9.89
N PRO A 58 -4.75 10.60 -9.36
CA PRO A 58 -5.69 10.69 -8.25
C PRO A 58 -6.98 9.93 -8.54
N VAL A 59 -7.45 9.21 -7.52
CA VAL A 59 -8.77 8.56 -7.56
C VAL A 59 -9.83 9.63 -7.31
N GLU A 60 -10.82 9.69 -8.20
CA GLU A 60 -11.94 10.61 -8.03
C GLU A 60 -12.98 9.99 -7.10
N ARG A 61 -13.46 10.77 -6.12
CA ARG A 61 -14.44 10.28 -5.16
C ARG A 61 -15.72 9.84 -5.89
N TYR A 62 -16.37 8.79 -5.39
CA TYR A 62 -17.60 8.21 -5.95
C TYR A 62 -17.43 7.51 -7.30
N THR A 63 -16.21 7.33 -7.79
CA THR A 63 -15.89 6.42 -8.90
C THR A 63 -15.69 4.98 -8.40
N GLY A 64 -15.54 4.01 -9.31
CA GLY A 64 -15.39 2.60 -8.98
C GLY A 64 -16.69 1.92 -8.52
N TYR A 65 -16.56 0.80 -7.80
CA TYR A 65 -17.68 0.04 -7.24
C TYR A 65 -17.88 0.38 -5.76
N ASN A 66 -18.78 1.32 -5.49
CA ASN A 66 -19.01 1.87 -4.16
C ASN A 66 -20.26 1.27 -3.48
N TYR A 67 -20.32 -0.06 -3.41
CA TYR A 67 -21.41 -0.82 -2.78
C TYR A 67 -21.10 -1.23 -1.33
N THR A 68 -20.10 -0.61 -0.71
CA THR A 68 -19.62 -0.98 0.62
C THR A 68 -20.52 -0.51 1.76
N ASN A 69 -21.36 0.49 1.52
CA ASN A 69 -22.29 1.05 2.53
C ASN A 69 -23.70 0.46 2.47
N ILE A 70 -23.97 -0.49 1.57
CA ILE A 70 -25.28 -1.13 1.49
C ILE A 70 -25.33 -2.26 2.51
N THR A 71 -26.05 -2.00 3.61
CA THR A 71 -26.43 -3.00 4.61
C THR A 71 -27.69 -3.70 4.11
N MET A 72 -27.62 -5.00 3.84
CA MET A 72 -28.80 -5.83 3.59
C MET A 72 -29.57 -6.05 4.90
N ASP A 73 -30.85 -6.41 4.86
CA ASP A 73 -31.64 -6.70 6.07
C ASP A 73 -31.08 -7.87 6.92
N TYR A 74 -30.15 -8.64 6.34
CA TYR A 74 -29.47 -9.78 6.95
C TYR A 74 -27.93 -9.58 6.89
N TYR A 75 -27.33 -9.15 7.99
CA TYR A 75 -25.87 -9.01 8.13
C TYR A 75 -25.37 -9.77 9.36
N TYR A 76 -24.17 -10.35 9.30
CA TYR A 76 -23.56 -11.02 10.47
C TYR A 76 -23.05 -10.05 11.52
N ARG A 77 -22.81 -8.79 11.14
CA ARG A 77 -22.28 -7.77 12.03
C ARG A 77 -22.99 -6.44 11.80
N ASP A 78 -23.46 -5.83 12.87
CA ASP A 78 -24.11 -4.53 12.86
C ASP A 78 -23.21 -3.44 12.26
N GLY A 79 -23.77 -2.66 11.34
CA GLY A 79 -23.04 -1.71 10.49
C GLY A 79 -22.05 -2.35 9.50
N GLY A 80 -22.04 -3.68 9.36
CA GLY A 80 -21.16 -4.41 8.44
C GLY A 80 -21.73 -4.42 7.02
N GLY A 81 -21.23 -3.52 6.17
CA GLY A 81 -21.52 -3.54 4.74
C GLY A 81 -20.68 -4.56 3.96
N ASN A 82 -20.84 -4.56 2.64
CA ASN A 82 -20.06 -5.44 1.77
C ASN A 82 -18.62 -4.94 1.62
N SER A 83 -17.69 -5.86 1.38
CA SER A 83 -16.34 -5.50 0.93
C SER A 83 -16.08 -6.12 -0.43
N SER A 84 -15.18 -5.54 -1.22
CA SER A 84 -14.77 -6.10 -2.52
C SER A 84 -13.27 -6.06 -2.68
N TRP A 85 -12.72 -7.02 -3.43
CA TRP A 85 -11.28 -7.12 -3.68
C TRP A 85 -10.98 -7.45 -5.13
N GLY A 86 -9.82 -6.95 -5.58
CA GLY A 86 -9.26 -7.19 -6.90
C GLY A 86 -10.12 -6.63 -8.03
N GLY A 87 -9.99 -7.26 -9.19
CA GLY A 87 -10.92 -7.15 -10.31
C GLY A 87 -10.41 -6.46 -11.56
N HIS A 88 -11.04 -6.83 -12.67
CA HIS A 88 -10.67 -6.40 -14.01
C HIS A 88 -11.80 -5.57 -14.62
N ILE A 89 -11.43 -4.41 -15.17
CA ILE A 89 -12.33 -3.60 -16.00
C ILE A 89 -12.22 -4.09 -17.44
N ILE A 90 -13.33 -4.55 -17.99
CA ILE A 90 -13.41 -5.13 -19.33
C ILE A 90 -14.40 -4.30 -20.14
N GLN A 91 -13.94 -3.71 -21.23
CA GLN A 91 -14.87 -3.09 -22.19
C GLN A 91 -15.61 -4.19 -22.96
N ASP A 92 -16.93 -4.08 -23.04
CA ASP A 92 -17.75 -5.03 -23.79
C ASP A 92 -17.32 -5.05 -25.27
N ARG A 93 -17.26 -6.25 -25.85
CA ARG A 93 -16.76 -6.42 -27.22
C ARG A 93 -17.75 -5.88 -28.24
N GLU A 94 -19.04 -6.03 -28.01
CA GLU A 94 -20.11 -5.61 -28.91
C GLU A 94 -20.60 -4.19 -28.59
N ASP A 95 -20.65 -3.81 -27.31
CA ASP A 95 -21.06 -2.47 -26.88
C ASP A 95 -19.88 -1.68 -26.30
N LYS A 96 -19.18 -0.89 -27.13
CA LYS A 96 -18.03 -0.09 -26.71
C LYS A 96 -18.34 0.97 -25.64
N LYS A 97 -19.62 1.26 -25.34
CA LYS A 97 -19.99 2.17 -24.25
C LYS A 97 -20.20 1.45 -22.93
N LEU A 98 -20.23 0.13 -22.92
CA LEU A 98 -20.42 -0.69 -21.73
C LEU A 98 -19.08 -1.20 -21.20
N PHE A 99 -18.87 -1.02 -19.90
CA PHE A 99 -17.73 -1.55 -19.18
C PHE A 99 -18.25 -2.50 -18.09
N HIS A 100 -17.65 -3.68 -18.03
CA HIS A 100 -17.86 -4.67 -16.98
C HIS A 100 -16.73 -4.56 -15.97
N LEU A 101 -17.06 -4.70 -14.70
CA LEU A 101 -16.10 -4.89 -13.61
C LEU A 101 -16.39 -6.24 -12.98
N VAL A 102 -15.44 -7.16 -13.07
CA VAL A 102 -15.53 -8.48 -12.43
C VAL A 102 -14.66 -8.47 -11.19
N ILE A 103 -15.24 -8.72 -10.01
CA ILE A 103 -14.58 -8.57 -8.70
C ILE A 103 -15.01 -9.68 -7.74
N ALA A 104 -14.19 -9.92 -6.73
CA ALA A 104 -14.64 -10.67 -5.55
C ALA A 104 -15.44 -9.73 -4.63
N GLN A 105 -16.59 -10.18 -4.14
CA GLN A 105 -17.39 -9.50 -3.13
C GLN A 105 -17.54 -10.39 -1.90
N PHE A 106 -17.47 -9.79 -0.72
CA PHE A 106 -17.61 -10.43 0.59
C PHE A 106 -18.89 -9.86 1.23
N PRO A 107 -20.03 -10.55 1.07
CA PRO A 107 -21.32 -10.09 1.56
C PRO A 107 -21.51 -10.36 3.05
N TYR A 108 -22.69 -9.99 3.56
CA TYR A 108 -23.14 -10.23 4.94
C TYR A 108 -22.30 -9.58 6.04
N GLY A 109 -21.56 -8.50 5.74
CA GLY A 109 -20.67 -7.86 6.72
C GLY A 109 -19.42 -8.69 7.05
N CYS A 110 -19.13 -9.71 6.24
CA CYS A 110 -17.98 -10.56 6.42
C CYS A 110 -16.70 -9.92 5.84
N GLY A 111 -16.29 -8.69 6.17
CA GLY A 111 -15.18 -7.99 5.46
C GLY A 111 -13.84 -8.72 5.19
N LEU A 112 -12.87 -8.03 4.57
CA LEU A 112 -11.71 -8.63 3.88
C LEU A 112 -10.56 -9.24 4.72
N SER A 113 -10.72 -9.40 6.03
CA SER A 113 -9.59 -9.82 6.90
C SER A 113 -9.12 -11.27 6.71
N ALA A 114 -9.81 -12.07 5.88
CA ALA A 114 -9.44 -13.44 5.52
C ALA A 114 -10.24 -13.90 4.29
N TRP A 115 -9.85 -15.04 3.69
CA TRP A 115 -10.68 -15.75 2.73
C TRP A 115 -11.89 -16.36 3.42
N ARG A 116 -12.97 -15.58 3.48
CA ARG A 116 -14.21 -15.96 4.15
C ARG A 116 -15.13 -16.75 3.23
N PRO A 117 -15.96 -17.65 3.79
CA PRO A 117 -16.81 -18.56 3.01
C PRO A 117 -17.71 -17.86 1.99
N PHE A 118 -18.21 -16.67 2.32
CA PHE A 118 -19.18 -15.97 1.49
C PHE A 118 -18.59 -15.19 0.32
N SER A 119 -17.29 -15.28 0.05
CA SER A 119 -16.75 -14.62 -1.14
C SER A 119 -17.42 -15.14 -2.40
N THR A 120 -17.99 -14.22 -3.16
CA THR A 120 -18.61 -14.47 -4.45
C THR A 120 -17.86 -13.69 -5.51
N VAL A 121 -17.91 -14.18 -6.75
CA VAL A 121 -17.50 -13.37 -7.89
C VAL A 121 -18.73 -12.73 -8.49
N ILE A 122 -18.70 -11.41 -8.60
CA ILE A 122 -19.78 -10.62 -9.16
C ILE A 122 -19.33 -9.87 -10.40
N ARG A 123 -20.31 -9.45 -11.19
CA ARG A 123 -20.15 -8.50 -12.29
C ARG A 123 -20.93 -7.23 -11.98
N ALA A 124 -20.26 -6.10 -12.11
CA ALA A 124 -20.84 -4.79 -12.08
C ALA A 124 -20.67 -4.11 -13.45
N GLU A 125 -21.53 -3.15 -13.76
CA GLU A 125 -21.54 -2.45 -15.05
C GLU A 125 -21.42 -0.94 -14.89
N SER A 126 -20.77 -0.31 -15.87
CA SER A 126 -20.76 1.14 -16.04
C SER A 126 -20.90 1.52 -17.51
N ARG A 127 -21.61 2.63 -17.76
CA ARG A 127 -21.72 3.25 -19.10
C ARG A 127 -21.06 4.64 -19.18
N THR A 128 -20.48 5.11 -18.08
CA THR A 128 -19.83 6.42 -17.99
C THR A 128 -18.33 6.37 -18.28
N GLY A 129 -17.77 5.16 -18.42
CA GLY A 129 -16.37 4.92 -18.74
C GLY A 129 -15.71 3.93 -17.78
N PRO A 130 -14.42 3.64 -17.96
CA PRO A 130 -13.68 2.67 -17.14
C PRO A 130 -13.50 3.14 -15.68
N ARG A 131 -13.66 4.43 -15.39
CA ARG A 131 -13.62 4.94 -14.01
C ARG A 131 -14.90 4.60 -13.24
N GLY A 132 -16.01 4.29 -13.90
CA GLY A 132 -17.30 4.13 -13.25
C GLY A 132 -18.07 5.45 -13.09
N PRO A 133 -19.03 5.54 -12.16
CA PRO A 133 -19.37 4.53 -11.14
C PRO A 133 -19.87 3.21 -11.73
N TYR A 134 -19.63 2.12 -10.99
CA TYR A 134 -20.10 0.78 -11.32
C TYR A 134 -21.27 0.39 -10.43
N HIS A 135 -22.27 -0.25 -11.03
CA HIS A 135 -23.46 -0.76 -10.35
C HIS A 135 -23.52 -2.27 -10.45
N PHE A 136 -23.92 -2.94 -9.38
CA PHE A 136 -24.10 -4.39 -9.37
C PHE A 136 -25.02 -4.82 -10.52
N ALA A 137 -24.60 -5.84 -11.27
CA ALA A 137 -25.40 -6.40 -12.35
C ALA A 137 -25.76 -7.86 -12.08
N GLN A 138 -24.81 -8.67 -11.62
CA GLN A 138 -25.00 -10.12 -11.52
C GLN A 138 -24.01 -10.78 -10.55
N GLU A 139 -24.45 -11.81 -9.82
CA GLU A 139 -23.56 -12.80 -9.21
C GLU A 139 -23.19 -13.87 -10.24
N LEU A 140 -21.89 -14.06 -10.49
CA LEU A 140 -21.39 -15.00 -11.49
C LEU A 140 -21.08 -16.37 -10.87
N PHE A 141 -20.37 -16.35 -9.74
CA PHE A 141 -20.03 -17.55 -8.99
C PHE A 141 -20.30 -17.31 -7.51
N SER A 142 -21.08 -18.21 -6.91
CA SER A 142 -21.42 -18.15 -5.49
C SER A 142 -20.33 -18.78 -4.64
N THR A 143 -20.28 -18.40 -3.36
CA THR A 143 -19.49 -18.96 -2.23
C THR A 143 -18.11 -19.56 -2.55
N PHE A 144 -17.08 -19.09 -1.86
CA PHE A 144 -15.70 -19.58 -2.00
C PHE A 144 -15.12 -19.42 -3.41
N HIS A 145 -15.45 -18.30 -4.07
CA HIS A 145 -14.79 -17.86 -5.30
C HIS A 145 -14.13 -16.51 -5.04
N HIS A 146 -12.82 -16.44 -5.25
CA HIS A 146 -12.01 -15.29 -4.87
C HIS A 146 -11.08 -14.86 -5.99
N ASN A 147 -10.68 -13.58 -5.94
CA ASN A 147 -9.62 -13.00 -6.75
C ASN A 147 -9.73 -13.33 -8.25
N PRO A 148 -10.86 -12.95 -8.90
CA PRO A 148 -11.09 -13.29 -10.30
C PRO A 148 -10.21 -12.46 -11.24
N THR A 149 -9.57 -13.14 -12.18
CA THR A 149 -8.85 -12.55 -13.32
C THR A 149 -9.55 -12.98 -14.59
N THR A 150 -10.15 -12.02 -15.30
CA THR A 150 -10.89 -12.28 -16.53
C THR A 150 -10.15 -11.73 -17.73
N ILE A 151 -10.02 -12.56 -18.76
CA ILE A 151 -9.36 -12.25 -20.03
C ILE A 151 -10.23 -12.70 -21.21
N TRP A 152 -9.91 -12.21 -22.40
CA TRP A 152 -10.48 -12.71 -23.65
C TRP A 152 -9.45 -13.61 -24.34
N SER A 153 -9.83 -14.84 -24.69
CA SER A 153 -9.03 -15.71 -25.56
C SER A 153 -9.42 -15.46 -27.02
N PRO A 154 -8.54 -14.91 -27.86
CA PRO A 154 -8.84 -14.73 -29.28
C PRO A 154 -8.91 -16.05 -30.06
N ALA A 155 -8.14 -17.07 -29.66
CA ALA A 155 -8.18 -18.38 -30.31
C ALA A 155 -9.49 -19.13 -30.07
N ASP A 156 -10.00 -19.05 -28.84
CA ASP A 156 -11.19 -19.78 -28.42
C ASP A 156 -12.48 -18.97 -28.54
N GLU A 157 -12.37 -17.69 -28.95
CA GLU A 157 -13.47 -16.74 -29.10
C GLU A 157 -14.38 -16.65 -27.86
N MET A 158 -13.77 -16.66 -26.67
CA MET A 158 -14.50 -16.61 -25.41
C MET A 158 -13.72 -15.87 -24.32
N TYR A 159 -14.46 -15.39 -23.33
CA TYR A 159 -13.88 -14.94 -22.07
C TYR A 159 -13.49 -16.14 -21.22
N LEU A 160 -12.35 -16.03 -20.55
CA LEU A 160 -11.86 -16.97 -19.57
C LEU A 160 -11.72 -16.24 -18.24
N MET A 161 -12.21 -16.83 -17.17
CA MET A 161 -12.04 -16.31 -15.81
C MET A 161 -11.31 -17.34 -14.97
N PHE A 162 -10.15 -16.93 -14.49
CA PHE A 162 -9.36 -17.66 -13.51
C PHE A 162 -9.69 -17.11 -12.13
N PHE A 163 -9.88 -17.98 -11.14
CA PHE A 163 -10.18 -17.58 -9.77
C PHE A 163 -9.69 -18.63 -8.80
N ILE A 164 -9.59 -18.24 -7.53
CA ILE A 164 -9.32 -19.17 -6.44
C ILE A 164 -10.63 -19.79 -5.98
N GLY A 165 -10.65 -21.11 -5.86
CA GLY A 165 -11.75 -21.87 -5.29
C GLY A 165 -12.53 -22.70 -6.30
N PHE A 166 -13.54 -23.39 -5.79
CA PHE A 166 -14.46 -24.24 -6.55
C PHE A 166 -15.78 -24.35 -5.75
N PRO A 167 -16.91 -24.73 -6.38
CA PRO A 167 -18.19 -24.83 -5.70
C PRO A 167 -18.13 -25.70 -4.44
N TRP A 168 -18.53 -25.14 -3.31
CA TRP A 168 -18.51 -25.82 -2.02
C TRP A 168 -19.61 -25.29 -1.10
N GLU A 169 -20.27 -26.19 -0.36
CA GLU A 169 -21.21 -25.82 0.69
C GLU A 169 -20.50 -25.18 1.89
N VAL A 170 -20.75 -23.89 2.09
CA VAL A 170 -20.12 -23.14 3.16
C VAL A 170 -20.95 -23.14 4.46
N PRO A 171 -20.29 -23.16 5.64
CA PRO A 171 -20.98 -23.00 6.91
C PRO A 171 -21.53 -21.58 7.07
N ASP A 172 -22.63 -21.45 7.81
CA ASP A 172 -23.35 -20.20 8.12
C ASP A 172 -22.58 -19.29 9.13
N THR A 173 -21.29 -19.02 8.87
CA THR A 173 -20.44 -18.18 9.72
C THR A 173 -19.39 -17.42 8.91
N CYS A 174 -19.02 -16.20 9.30
CA CYS A 174 -17.90 -15.47 8.69
C CYS A 174 -16.50 -16.04 9.01
N LYS A 175 -16.38 -17.22 9.63
CA LYS A 175 -15.07 -17.74 10.07
C LYS A 175 -14.29 -18.32 8.88
N SER A 176 -13.01 -17.97 8.80
CA SER A 176 -12.08 -18.58 7.83
C SER A 176 -12.05 -20.09 8.05
N THR A 177 -12.11 -20.85 6.95
CA THR A 177 -11.95 -22.31 6.98
C THR A 177 -10.64 -22.66 6.28
N LYS A 178 -9.80 -23.51 6.90
CA LYS A 178 -8.56 -23.98 6.26
C LYS A 178 -8.90 -24.95 5.13
N ARG A 179 -8.46 -24.64 3.91
CA ARG A 179 -8.54 -25.52 2.74
C ARG A 179 -7.33 -25.33 1.84
N ASN A 180 -7.10 -26.33 1.00
CA ASN A 180 -6.20 -26.19 -0.14
C ASN A 180 -6.84 -25.21 -1.11
N ASN A 181 -6.14 -24.11 -1.37
CA ASN A 181 -6.56 -23.17 -2.39
C ASN A 181 -6.23 -23.76 -3.76
N THR A 182 -7.20 -23.74 -4.66
CA THR A 182 -7.04 -24.26 -6.02
C THR A 182 -7.37 -23.13 -6.98
N ILE A 183 -6.50 -22.88 -7.95
CA ILE A 183 -6.84 -22.05 -9.10
C ILE A 183 -7.73 -22.87 -10.02
N SER A 184 -8.89 -22.31 -10.37
CA SER A 184 -9.85 -22.87 -11.32
C SER A 184 -10.09 -21.89 -12.45
N VAL A 185 -10.62 -22.38 -13.57
CA VAL A 185 -11.02 -21.57 -14.72
C VAL A 185 -12.44 -21.91 -15.15
N SER A 186 -13.20 -20.90 -15.57
CA SER A 186 -14.46 -21.07 -16.29
C SER A 186 -14.45 -20.18 -17.54
N SER A 187 -15.33 -20.46 -18.48
CA SER A 187 -15.43 -19.72 -19.74
C SER A 187 -16.83 -19.17 -19.99
N SER A 188 -16.89 -18.10 -20.77
CA SER A 188 -18.13 -17.40 -21.10
C SER A 188 -18.05 -16.78 -22.50
N PRO A 189 -19.11 -16.87 -23.32
CA PRO A 189 -19.14 -16.16 -24.60
C PRO A 189 -19.37 -14.65 -24.43
N ASP A 190 -19.96 -14.20 -23.32
CA ASP A 190 -20.60 -12.88 -23.23
C ASP A 190 -20.47 -12.19 -21.86
N LEU A 191 -19.66 -12.73 -20.93
CA LEU A 191 -19.52 -12.32 -19.52
C LEU A 191 -20.76 -12.48 -18.65
N ARG A 192 -21.88 -13.00 -19.19
CA ARG A 192 -23.17 -13.13 -18.50
C ARG A 192 -23.47 -14.58 -18.18
N THR A 193 -23.19 -15.48 -19.11
CA THR A 193 -23.42 -16.91 -18.95
C THR A 193 -22.08 -17.63 -18.84
N TRP A 194 -21.89 -18.40 -17.76
CA TRP A 194 -20.63 -19.08 -17.47
C TRP A 194 -20.80 -20.59 -17.49
N GLY A 195 -19.80 -21.28 -18.03
CA GLY A 195 -19.74 -22.75 -18.03
C GLY A 195 -19.29 -23.33 -16.69
N GLU A 196 -19.17 -24.67 -16.66
CA GLU A 196 -18.59 -25.37 -15.52
C GLU A 196 -17.15 -24.91 -15.25
N SER A 197 -16.76 -24.86 -13.97
CA SER A 197 -15.40 -24.53 -13.55
C SER A 197 -14.50 -25.74 -13.55
N TYR A 198 -13.30 -25.62 -14.14
CA TYR A 198 -12.28 -26.65 -14.18
C TYR A 198 -11.16 -26.34 -13.18
N PRO A 199 -10.83 -27.23 -12.23
CA PRO A 199 -9.68 -27.05 -11.36
C PRO A 199 -8.38 -27.23 -12.16
N LEU A 200 -7.42 -26.33 -11.97
CA LEU A 200 -6.16 -26.30 -12.73
C LEU A 200 -4.96 -26.66 -11.85
N VAL A 201 -4.64 -25.81 -10.86
CA VAL A 201 -3.44 -25.93 -10.04
C VAL A 201 -3.83 -25.90 -8.56
N VAL A 202 -3.41 -26.92 -7.81
CA VAL A 202 -3.74 -27.10 -6.39
C VAL A 202 -2.64 -26.52 -5.50
N ASN A 203 -3.02 -25.92 -4.37
CA ASN A 203 -2.14 -25.24 -3.39
C ASN A 203 -1.40 -24.03 -3.95
N VAL A 204 -2.04 -23.32 -4.88
CA VAL A 204 -1.53 -22.09 -5.51
C VAL A 204 -2.66 -21.07 -5.54
N THR A 205 -2.35 -19.79 -5.36
CA THR A 205 -3.32 -18.69 -5.35
C THR A 205 -2.95 -17.55 -6.31
N ASN A 206 -3.84 -16.55 -6.36
CA ASN A 206 -3.66 -15.26 -7.04
C ASN A 206 -3.42 -15.42 -8.55
N PRO A 207 -4.39 -16.01 -9.30
CA PRO A 207 -4.19 -16.32 -10.70
C PRO A 207 -4.18 -15.06 -11.59
N ALA A 208 -3.31 -15.05 -12.59
CA ALA A 208 -3.31 -14.11 -13.69
C ALA A 208 -3.02 -14.83 -15.01
N GLY A 209 -4.10 -15.25 -15.66
CA GLY A 209 -4.03 -15.89 -16.97
C GLY A 209 -3.78 -14.87 -18.08
N TRP A 210 -3.03 -15.29 -19.11
CA TRP A 210 -2.76 -14.49 -20.29
C TRP A 210 -2.63 -15.38 -21.55
N PRO A 211 -3.35 -15.09 -22.65
CA PRO A 211 -3.20 -15.86 -23.89
C PRO A 211 -1.88 -15.56 -24.59
N LEU A 212 -1.19 -16.59 -25.07
CA LEU A 212 0.00 -16.44 -25.92
C LEU A 212 -0.34 -16.14 -27.40
N TRP A 213 -1.62 -16.02 -27.71
CA TRP A 213 -2.13 -15.70 -29.04
C TRP A 213 -1.49 -14.44 -29.64
N THR A 214 -1.14 -14.52 -30.92
CA THR A 214 -0.78 -13.39 -31.77
C THR A 214 -1.41 -13.55 -33.17
N PRO A 215 -1.54 -12.49 -33.97
CA PRO A 215 -1.99 -12.62 -35.36
C PRO A 215 -1.12 -13.58 -36.19
N GLU A 216 0.18 -13.65 -35.91
CA GLU A 216 1.14 -14.52 -36.60
C GLU A 216 1.14 -15.96 -36.05
N ASN A 217 0.75 -16.16 -34.79
CA ASN A 217 0.64 -17.45 -34.12
C ASN A 217 -0.70 -17.55 -33.35
N PRO A 218 -1.79 -17.97 -34.01
CA PRO A 218 -3.11 -18.05 -33.39
C PRO A 218 -3.27 -19.32 -32.54
N THR A 219 -2.58 -19.35 -31.40
CA THR A 219 -2.59 -20.47 -30.44
C THR A 219 -3.60 -20.28 -29.31
N SER A 220 -4.13 -21.39 -28.77
CA SER A 220 -4.94 -21.44 -27.53
C SER A 220 -4.08 -21.56 -26.27
N GLU A 221 -2.75 -21.53 -26.40
CA GLU A 221 -1.81 -21.56 -25.28
C GLU A 221 -2.05 -20.41 -24.30
N ILE A 222 -1.97 -20.73 -23.01
CA ILE A 222 -2.14 -19.78 -21.91
C ILE A 222 -0.92 -19.85 -21.00
N LEU A 223 -0.39 -18.68 -20.63
CA LEU A 223 0.44 -18.53 -19.44
C LEU A 223 -0.45 -18.18 -18.25
N LEU A 224 -0.16 -18.77 -17.10
CA LEU A 224 -0.81 -18.47 -15.84
C LEU A 224 0.25 -18.06 -14.82
N ALA A 225 0.34 -16.76 -14.56
CA ALA A 225 1.10 -16.27 -13.42
C ALA A 225 0.31 -16.48 -12.12
N ALA A 226 1.01 -16.69 -11.01
CA ALA A 226 0.43 -16.94 -9.69
C ALA A 226 1.26 -16.27 -8.58
N GLU A 227 0.82 -16.43 -7.32
CA GLU A 227 1.61 -16.04 -6.14
C GLU A 227 3.08 -16.50 -6.23
N LYS A 228 3.99 -15.77 -5.58
CA LYS A 228 5.45 -16.01 -5.63
C LYS A 228 6.04 -15.95 -7.04
N ASN A 229 5.29 -15.37 -7.98
CA ASN A 229 5.68 -15.18 -9.38
C ASN A 229 5.88 -16.49 -10.15
N ASN A 230 5.28 -17.58 -9.69
CA ASN A 230 5.26 -18.82 -10.45
C ASN A 230 4.55 -18.59 -11.79
N ILE A 231 5.16 -19.04 -12.88
CA ILE A 231 4.55 -19.00 -14.21
C ILE A 231 4.34 -20.43 -14.67
N TYR A 232 3.06 -20.75 -14.88
CA TYR A 232 2.63 -22.00 -15.45
C TYR A 232 2.28 -21.82 -16.93
N HIS A 233 2.41 -22.89 -17.71
CA HIS A 233 2.05 -22.93 -19.12
C HIS A 233 1.06 -24.08 -19.37
N SER A 234 0.16 -23.87 -20.33
CA SER A 234 -0.70 -24.92 -20.87
C SER A 234 -0.99 -24.68 -22.34
N ASP A 235 -1.06 -25.76 -23.13
CA ASP A 235 -1.41 -25.73 -24.55
C ASP A 235 -2.87 -25.28 -24.82
N ARG A 236 -3.72 -25.26 -23.78
CA ARG A 236 -5.11 -24.84 -23.86
C ARG A 236 -5.61 -24.34 -22.50
N TRP A 237 -6.63 -23.49 -22.49
CA TRP A 237 -7.10 -22.84 -21.26
C TRP A 237 -7.56 -23.79 -20.14
N ASN A 238 -8.14 -24.96 -20.47
CA ASN A 238 -8.57 -26.01 -19.52
C ASN A 238 -7.65 -27.25 -19.53
N GLY A 239 -6.42 -27.09 -19.99
CA GLY A 239 -5.42 -28.14 -20.02
C GLY A 239 -4.73 -28.36 -18.68
N PRO A 240 -3.81 -29.34 -18.60
CA PRO A 240 -2.85 -29.40 -17.51
C PRO A 240 -1.94 -28.17 -17.57
N TYR A 241 -1.66 -27.56 -16.42
CA TYR A 241 -0.73 -26.45 -16.29
C TYR A 241 0.58 -26.94 -15.69
N GLU A 242 1.67 -26.77 -16.44
CA GLU A 242 3.02 -27.18 -16.03
C GLU A 242 3.80 -25.95 -15.58
N LEU A 243 4.57 -26.09 -14.49
CA LEU A 243 5.39 -25.00 -13.97
C LEU A 243 6.60 -24.80 -14.87
N GLU A 244 6.68 -23.66 -15.56
CA GLU A 244 7.79 -23.31 -16.46
C GLU A 244 8.84 -22.46 -15.74
N VAL A 245 8.37 -21.51 -14.93
CA VAL A 245 9.23 -20.61 -14.18
C VAL A 245 8.84 -20.67 -12.72
N GLU A 246 9.78 -21.10 -11.90
CA GLU A 246 9.79 -20.88 -10.46
C GLU A 246 10.90 -19.88 -10.18
N PRO A 247 10.60 -18.57 -10.05
CA PRO A 247 11.63 -17.55 -10.03
C PRO A 247 12.62 -17.68 -8.87
N GLY A 248 12.30 -18.48 -7.85
CA GLY A 248 13.22 -18.86 -6.78
C GLY A 248 13.94 -17.68 -6.14
N ASN A 249 13.34 -17.04 -5.13
CA ASN A 249 13.98 -15.98 -4.34
C ASN A 249 14.55 -14.78 -5.14
N ILE A 250 13.90 -14.33 -6.23
CA ILE A 250 14.12 -12.95 -6.73
C ILE A 250 13.54 -11.93 -5.74
N GLU A 251 12.72 -12.39 -4.78
CA GLU A 251 12.42 -11.65 -3.56
C GLU A 251 13.73 -11.33 -2.83
N VAL A 252 14.13 -10.05 -2.89
CA VAL A 252 15.36 -9.48 -2.29
C VAL A 252 15.52 -9.87 -0.81
N HIS A 253 14.44 -10.31 -0.16
CA HIS A 253 14.43 -10.83 1.20
C HIS A 253 13.29 -11.87 1.35
N PRO A 254 13.48 -12.98 2.09
CA PRO A 254 12.45 -14.01 2.32
C PRO A 254 11.15 -13.54 3.00
N SER A 255 11.13 -12.30 3.50
CA SER A 255 9.98 -11.63 4.12
C SER A 255 9.17 -10.78 3.14
N LEU A 256 9.66 -10.59 1.92
CA LEU A 256 8.91 -9.98 0.83
C LEU A 256 8.09 -11.12 0.25
N ARG A 257 6.76 -11.03 0.24
CA ARG A 257 5.91 -11.96 -0.50
C ARG A 257 5.25 -11.22 -1.65
N SER A 258 5.43 -11.68 -2.88
CA SER A 258 4.70 -11.18 -4.05
C SER A 258 3.36 -11.89 -4.20
N GLU A 259 2.29 -11.11 -4.29
CA GLU A 259 0.92 -11.58 -4.54
C GLU A 259 0.27 -10.75 -5.66
N ASP A 260 -0.88 -11.23 -6.14
CA ASP A 260 -1.72 -10.56 -7.15
C ASP A 260 -0.93 -10.08 -8.38
N PRO A 261 -0.28 -11.00 -9.14
CA PRO A 261 0.37 -10.62 -10.38
C PRO A 261 -0.65 -10.11 -11.38
N PHE A 262 -0.25 -9.13 -12.18
CA PHE A 262 -0.98 -8.65 -13.34
C PHE A 262 -0.02 -8.67 -14.52
N LEU A 263 -0.23 -9.60 -15.45
CA LEU A 263 0.60 -9.81 -16.62
C LEU A 263 -0.05 -9.13 -17.82
N TRP A 264 0.74 -8.44 -18.65
CA TRP A 264 0.29 -7.98 -19.96
C TRP A 264 1.43 -7.90 -20.96
N ARG A 265 1.05 -7.76 -22.23
CA ARG A 265 1.97 -7.52 -23.34
C ARG A 265 1.66 -6.17 -23.99
N ASP A 266 2.68 -5.33 -24.16
CA ASP A 266 2.50 -4.03 -24.79
C ASP A 266 2.41 -4.11 -26.33
N LYS A 267 2.16 -2.97 -26.99
CA LYS A 267 2.02 -2.90 -28.45
C LYS A 267 3.31 -3.18 -29.23
N ARG A 268 4.47 -3.09 -28.58
CA ARG A 268 5.78 -3.44 -29.15
C ARG A 268 6.12 -4.91 -28.94
N GLY A 269 5.31 -5.60 -28.14
CA GLY A 269 5.45 -7.02 -27.85
C GLY A 269 6.27 -7.31 -26.60
N HIS A 270 6.59 -6.30 -25.78
CA HIS A 270 7.28 -6.48 -24.50
C HIS A 270 6.32 -7.03 -23.46
N TRP A 271 6.83 -7.94 -22.64
CA TRP A 271 6.10 -8.53 -21.53
C TRP A 271 6.32 -7.73 -20.26
N HIS A 272 5.23 -7.51 -19.53
CA HIS A 272 5.21 -6.70 -18.34
C HIS A 272 4.44 -7.43 -17.24
N ILE A 273 4.96 -7.36 -16.02
CA ILE A 273 4.28 -7.90 -14.84
C ILE A 273 4.27 -6.83 -13.74
N LEU A 274 3.09 -6.55 -13.20
CA LEU A 274 2.90 -5.72 -12.03
C LEU A 274 2.49 -6.63 -10.86
N GLN A 275 3.06 -6.41 -9.68
CA GLN A 275 2.83 -7.28 -8.52
C GLN A 275 2.65 -6.46 -7.25
N HIS A 276 1.89 -7.00 -6.31
CA HIS A 276 1.81 -6.46 -4.97
C HIS A 276 2.85 -7.14 -4.10
N HIS A 277 3.75 -6.35 -3.49
CA HIS A 277 4.66 -6.86 -2.49
C HIS A 277 4.11 -6.59 -1.09
N MET A 278 3.83 -7.66 -0.35
CA MET A 278 3.62 -7.60 1.08
C MET A 278 4.98 -7.63 1.76
N ILE A 279 5.31 -6.53 2.44
CA ILE A 279 6.51 -6.41 3.25
C ILE A 279 6.09 -6.59 4.70
N ASP A 280 6.35 -7.76 5.28
CA ASP A 280 6.32 -7.90 6.73
C ASP A 280 7.56 -7.19 7.30
N ILE A 281 7.37 -5.91 7.63
CA ILE A 281 8.38 -5.02 8.22
C ILE A 281 9.06 -5.58 9.48
N PRO A 282 8.45 -6.46 10.32
CA PRO A 282 9.17 -7.04 11.46
C PRO A 282 10.45 -7.82 11.09
N GLU A 283 10.56 -8.31 9.85
CA GLU A 283 11.67 -9.16 9.42
C GLU A 283 12.76 -8.41 8.63
N ALA A 284 12.45 -7.21 8.12
CA ALA A 284 13.43 -6.33 7.47
C ALA A 284 14.20 -5.53 8.55
N LYS A 285 15.06 -6.21 9.29
CA LYS A 285 15.83 -5.65 10.41
C LYS A 285 16.77 -4.54 9.94
N GLY A 286 16.44 -3.28 10.28
CA GLY A 286 17.42 -2.19 10.33
C GLY A 286 16.83 -0.81 10.62
N PRO A 287 17.47 0.01 11.47
CA PRO A 287 17.04 1.40 11.72
C PRO A 287 17.00 2.25 10.45
N HIS A 288 17.76 1.88 9.41
CA HIS A 288 17.77 2.58 8.13
C HIS A 288 16.46 2.43 7.36
N LEU A 289 15.80 1.26 7.39
CA LEU A 289 14.54 1.07 6.66
C LEU A 289 13.42 1.88 7.29
N LEU A 290 13.31 1.84 8.63
CA LEU A 290 12.34 2.65 9.35
C LEU A 290 12.58 4.15 9.10
N ASN A 291 13.83 4.59 9.11
CA ASN A 291 14.16 5.97 8.79
C ASN A 291 13.77 6.32 7.34
N THR A 292 14.04 5.45 6.37
CA THR A 292 13.61 5.66 4.98
C THR A 292 12.09 5.76 4.87
N MET A 293 11.35 4.88 5.55
CA MET A 293 9.88 4.92 5.54
C MET A 293 9.34 6.19 6.17
N LEU A 294 9.81 6.55 7.37
CA LEU A 294 9.42 7.79 8.05
C LEU A 294 9.80 9.01 7.20
N ALA A 295 11.02 9.07 6.68
CA ALA A 295 11.49 10.19 5.88
C ALA A 295 10.77 10.32 4.53
N ASN A 296 10.10 9.29 4.02
CA ASN A 296 9.31 9.35 2.79
C ASN A 296 7.79 9.31 3.04
N ALA A 297 7.35 9.19 4.28
CA ALA A 297 5.93 9.19 4.60
C ALA A 297 5.31 10.57 4.33
N HIS A 298 4.08 10.59 3.80
CA HIS A 298 3.32 11.84 3.66
C HIS A 298 2.82 12.34 5.02
N VAL A 299 2.37 11.41 5.86
CA VAL A 299 1.81 11.61 7.20
C VAL A 299 2.09 10.35 8.03
N VAL A 300 2.33 10.51 9.34
CA VAL A 300 2.53 9.41 10.28
C VAL A 300 1.35 9.34 11.25
N LEU A 301 0.81 8.15 11.47
CA LEU A 301 -0.27 7.90 12.42
C LEU A 301 0.27 7.22 13.66
N GLN A 302 0.05 7.81 14.83
CA GLN A 302 0.32 7.15 16.10
C GLN A 302 -0.94 7.15 16.99
N LEU A 303 -1.76 6.11 16.80
CA LEU A 303 -3.12 6.02 17.33
C LEU A 303 -3.25 5.07 18.53
N SER A 304 -2.14 4.82 19.24
CA SER A 304 -2.12 4.02 20.47
C SER A 304 -3.14 4.52 21.51
N THR A 305 -3.76 3.59 22.24
CA THR A 305 -4.67 3.94 23.35
C THR A 305 -3.93 4.26 24.65
N ARG A 306 -2.66 3.87 24.77
CA ARG A 306 -1.80 4.10 25.95
C ARG A 306 -0.36 4.23 25.49
N GLU A 307 0.33 5.28 25.93
CA GLU A 307 1.75 5.49 25.64
C GLU A 307 2.49 6.06 26.84
N GLY A 308 3.81 5.89 26.82
CA GLY A 308 4.74 6.55 27.76
C GLY A 308 5.10 7.94 27.25
N PHE A 309 6.23 8.05 26.55
CA PHE A 309 6.60 9.25 25.79
C PHE A 309 6.29 9.06 24.30
N GLU A 310 6.65 7.90 23.78
CA GLU A 310 6.60 7.48 22.38
C GLU A 310 7.55 8.23 21.46
N VAL A 311 8.70 7.60 21.17
CA VAL A 311 9.84 8.21 20.45
C VAL A 311 9.58 8.30 18.95
N LYS A 312 8.74 7.44 18.37
CA LYS A 312 8.46 7.47 16.93
C LYS A 312 7.75 8.73 16.48
N VAL A 313 7.01 9.37 17.39
CA VAL A 313 6.44 10.71 17.15
C VAL A 313 7.56 11.74 16.97
N SER A 314 8.56 11.80 17.85
CA SER A 314 9.74 12.66 17.69
C SER A 314 10.51 12.36 16.41
N GLU A 315 10.75 11.09 16.09
CA GLU A 315 11.47 10.70 14.87
C GLU A 315 10.73 11.15 13.61
N ALA A 316 9.42 10.96 13.54
CA ALA A 316 8.59 11.41 12.42
C ALA A 316 8.64 12.94 12.26
N LEU A 317 8.50 13.67 13.36
CA LEU A 317 8.55 15.13 13.34
C LEU A 317 9.94 15.63 12.92
N HIS A 318 11.03 15.04 13.40
CA HIS A 318 12.40 15.36 12.95
C HIS A 318 12.60 15.08 11.45
N ALA A 319 11.94 14.05 10.92
CA ALA A 319 11.91 13.76 9.49
C ALA A 319 11.02 14.75 8.69
N GLY A 320 10.49 15.79 9.34
CA GLY A 320 9.62 16.80 8.76
C GLY A 320 8.23 16.26 8.42
N ARG A 321 7.79 15.16 9.03
CA ARG A 321 6.51 14.53 8.69
C ARG A 321 5.43 14.92 9.69
N PRO A 322 4.31 15.52 9.23
CA PRO A 322 3.13 15.71 10.06
C PRO A 322 2.69 14.42 10.73
N VAL A 323 2.31 14.50 12.00
CA VAL A 323 1.82 13.35 12.77
C VAL A 323 0.36 13.58 13.15
N ILE A 324 -0.51 12.58 12.95
CA ILE A 324 -1.82 12.52 13.61
C ILE A 324 -1.70 11.52 14.75
N ALA A 325 -1.82 12.00 15.98
CA ALA A 325 -1.57 11.17 17.15
C ALA A 325 -2.67 11.30 18.19
N THR A 326 -2.84 10.25 18.99
CA THR A 326 -3.80 10.26 20.10
C THR A 326 -3.30 11.10 21.27
N LEU A 327 -4.23 11.64 22.05
CA LEU A 327 -4.00 12.26 23.36
C LEU A 327 -3.62 11.20 24.41
N ALA A 328 -2.53 10.49 24.19
CA ALA A 328 -2.05 9.42 25.05
C ALA A 328 -0.66 9.75 25.63
N GLY A 329 -0.52 9.61 26.95
CA GLY A 329 0.75 9.75 27.65
C GLY A 329 1.47 11.08 27.37
N GLY A 330 2.73 10.98 26.96
CA GLY A 330 3.63 12.08 26.66
C GLY A 330 3.64 12.53 25.20
N ILE A 331 2.76 12.01 24.34
CA ILE A 331 2.61 12.50 22.96
C ILE A 331 2.35 14.03 22.91
N PRO A 332 1.48 14.61 23.77
CA PRO A 332 1.24 16.06 23.76
C PRO A 332 2.45 16.91 24.19
N LEU A 333 3.53 16.29 24.69
CA LEU A 333 4.79 17.00 24.93
C LEU A 333 5.53 17.34 23.63
N GLN A 334 5.28 16.58 22.57
CA GLN A 334 6.01 16.62 21.30
C GLN A 334 5.18 17.25 20.19
N VAL A 335 3.88 16.96 20.17
CA VAL A 335 2.93 17.44 19.16
C VAL A 335 2.25 18.72 19.64
N LYS A 336 2.41 19.78 18.86
CA LYS A 336 1.70 21.05 18.97
C LYS A 336 0.51 20.98 18.03
N ASP A 337 -0.69 20.78 18.59
CA ASP A 337 -1.92 20.59 17.82
C ASP A 337 -2.11 21.68 16.75
N LYS A 338 -2.41 21.25 15.52
CA LYS A 338 -2.61 22.08 14.31
C LYS A 338 -1.39 22.91 13.91
N VAL A 339 -0.22 22.63 14.48
CA VAL A 339 1.04 23.32 14.15
C VAL A 339 2.01 22.37 13.47
N ASN A 340 2.44 21.31 14.16
CA ASN A 340 3.35 20.30 13.62
C ASN A 340 2.70 18.91 13.49
N GLY A 341 1.44 18.79 13.88
CA GLY A 341 0.64 17.58 13.82
C GLY A 341 -0.77 17.85 14.34
N PHE A 342 -1.58 16.80 14.43
CA PHE A 342 -2.93 16.83 14.99
C PHE A 342 -3.03 15.91 16.18
N LEU A 343 -3.76 16.35 17.21
CA LEU A 343 -4.11 15.55 18.37
C LEU A 343 -5.58 15.11 18.30
N VAL A 344 -5.83 13.83 18.56
CA VAL A 344 -7.19 13.23 18.56
C VAL A 344 -7.45 12.43 19.83
N GLU A 345 -8.71 12.25 20.20
CA GLU A 345 -9.07 11.30 21.26
C GLU A 345 -8.88 9.85 20.78
N PRO A 346 -8.44 8.92 21.65
CA PRO A 346 -8.37 7.51 21.31
C PRO A 346 -9.71 6.96 20.80
N GLY A 347 -9.72 6.44 19.58
CA GLY A 347 -10.92 5.87 18.93
C GLY A 347 -11.72 6.83 18.06
N ASP A 348 -11.37 8.13 18.00
CA ASP A 348 -11.98 9.10 17.09
C ASP A 348 -11.45 8.95 15.65
N TRP A 349 -11.87 7.87 15.00
CA TRP A 349 -11.46 7.56 13.63
C TRP A 349 -12.03 8.57 12.62
N GLN A 350 -13.14 9.26 12.94
CA GLN A 350 -13.70 10.30 12.08
C GLN A 350 -12.76 11.51 12.00
N ALA A 351 -12.24 11.99 13.14
CA ALA A 351 -11.27 13.08 13.15
C ALA A 351 -9.98 12.69 12.42
N VAL A 352 -9.47 11.48 12.65
CA VAL A 352 -8.29 10.95 11.92
C VAL A 352 -8.52 10.96 10.42
N ALA A 353 -9.66 10.46 9.94
CA ALA A 353 -10.00 10.44 8.52
C ALA A 353 -10.12 11.86 7.93
N GLY A 354 -10.69 12.81 8.68
CA GLY A 354 -10.76 14.22 8.30
C GLY A 354 -9.38 14.84 8.13
N TYR A 355 -8.50 14.68 9.12
CA TYR A 355 -7.14 15.24 9.05
C TYR A 355 -6.26 14.57 8.00
N LEU A 356 -6.44 13.27 7.76
CA LEU A 356 -5.81 12.60 6.61
C LEU A 356 -6.27 13.25 5.31
N PHE A 357 -7.59 13.44 5.14
CA PHE A 357 -8.13 14.09 3.96
C PHE A 357 -7.55 15.49 3.76
N ASP A 358 -7.52 16.32 4.81
CA ASP A 358 -6.96 17.66 4.77
C ASP A 358 -5.48 17.63 4.32
N LEU A 359 -4.65 16.77 4.93
CA LEU A 359 -3.22 16.65 4.57
C LEU A 359 -2.96 16.14 3.15
N PHE A 360 -3.89 15.36 2.57
CA PHE A 360 -3.77 14.86 1.19
C PHE A 360 -4.41 15.79 0.14
N THR A 361 -5.19 16.79 0.56
CA THR A 361 -5.93 17.67 -0.36
C THR A 361 -5.55 19.15 -0.25
N ASP A 362 -4.87 19.55 0.82
CA ASP A 362 -4.34 20.88 1.05
C ASP A 362 -2.80 20.84 1.13
N ASP A 363 -2.15 21.07 -0.02
CA ASP A 363 -0.68 21.08 -0.13
C ASP A 363 -0.04 22.21 0.70
N GLU A 364 -0.71 23.35 0.87
CA GLU A 364 -0.19 24.48 1.64
C GLU A 364 -0.18 24.15 3.15
N LEU A 365 -1.27 23.57 3.64
CA LEU A 365 -1.35 23.05 5.00
C LEU A 365 -0.26 22.01 5.25
N HIS A 366 -0.10 21.04 4.34
CA HIS A 366 0.92 20.01 4.46
C HIS A 366 2.32 20.60 4.55
N GLN A 367 2.70 21.49 3.62
CA GLN A 367 4.02 22.12 3.60
C GLN A 367 4.30 22.92 4.87
N LYS A 368 3.33 23.71 5.34
CA LYS A 368 3.46 24.49 6.58
C LYS A 368 3.66 23.59 7.79
N MET A 369 2.87 22.53 7.91
CA MET A 369 2.96 21.59 9.03
C MET A 369 4.23 20.75 8.97
N SER A 370 4.66 20.34 7.78
CA SER A 370 5.92 19.65 7.54
C SER A 370 7.13 20.49 7.95
N HIS A 371 7.14 21.78 7.58
CA HIS A 371 8.17 22.71 8.02
C HIS A 371 8.18 22.85 9.54
N ALA A 372 7.02 23.05 10.15
CA ALA A 372 6.89 23.17 11.60
C ALA A 372 7.26 21.87 12.35
N ALA A 373 7.07 20.70 11.75
CA ALA A 373 7.55 19.43 12.27
C ALA A 373 9.08 19.39 12.28
N ALA A 374 9.71 19.66 11.14
CA ALA A 374 11.16 19.60 10.96
C ALA A 374 11.93 20.55 11.91
N THR A 375 11.36 21.72 12.22
CA THR A 375 12.01 22.74 13.05
C THR A 375 11.45 22.84 14.47
N GLY A 376 10.35 22.14 14.76
CA GLY A 376 9.53 22.40 15.94
C GLY A 376 9.66 21.39 17.06
N VAL A 377 10.41 20.31 16.88
CA VAL A 377 10.76 19.36 17.96
C VAL A 377 12.07 19.75 18.63
N SER A 378 12.06 19.67 19.96
CA SER A 378 13.19 20.07 20.80
C SER A 378 14.27 19.00 20.79
N ASP A 379 15.54 19.38 20.67
CA ASP A 379 16.68 18.47 20.76
C ASP A 379 16.77 17.71 22.10
N GLU A 380 16.02 18.17 23.12
CA GLU A 380 15.86 17.47 24.39
C GLU A 380 15.41 16.00 24.22
N VAL A 381 14.63 15.70 23.19
CA VAL A 381 14.12 14.35 22.91
C VAL A 381 15.14 13.49 22.16
N GLY A 382 16.15 14.13 21.55
CA GLY A 382 17.17 13.45 20.77
C GLY A 382 18.21 12.77 21.66
N THR A 383 19.08 11.98 21.03
CA THR A 383 20.17 11.28 21.73
C THR A 383 21.10 12.26 22.46
N VAL A 384 21.43 13.39 21.83
CA VAL A 384 22.34 14.39 22.41
C VAL A 384 21.71 15.09 23.62
N GLY A 385 20.44 15.52 23.52
CA GLY A 385 19.74 16.16 24.63
C GLY A 385 19.53 15.21 25.81
N ASN A 386 19.19 13.95 25.56
CA ASN A 386 19.10 12.94 26.63
C ASN A 386 20.47 12.65 27.27
N ALA A 387 21.53 12.53 26.46
CA ALA A 387 22.88 12.30 26.96
C ALA A 387 23.35 13.45 27.87
N LEU A 388 23.08 14.71 27.49
CA LEU A 388 23.36 15.87 28.33
C LEU A 388 22.71 15.72 29.71
N GLY A 389 21.43 15.38 29.76
CA GLY A 389 20.71 15.17 31.02
C GLY A 389 21.34 14.07 31.88
N TRP A 390 21.65 12.91 31.28
CA TRP A 390 22.30 11.81 32.01
C TRP A 390 23.70 12.14 32.50
N TYR A 391 24.52 12.81 31.69
CA TYR A 391 25.86 13.25 32.10
C TYR A 391 25.81 14.28 33.22
N TYR A 392 24.88 15.23 33.15
CA TYR A 392 24.68 16.20 34.21
C TYR A 392 24.30 15.52 35.52
N LEU A 393 23.30 14.63 35.50
CA LEU A 393 22.90 13.87 36.68
C LEU A 393 24.06 13.06 37.26
N ALA A 394 24.79 12.32 36.43
CA ALA A 394 25.94 11.53 36.86
C ALA A 394 27.04 12.38 37.52
N SER A 395 27.37 13.53 36.92
CA SER A 395 28.34 14.49 37.48
C SER A 395 27.86 15.03 38.82
N LYS A 396 26.59 15.47 38.89
CA LYS A 396 26.02 16.03 40.12
C LYS A 396 26.00 15.02 41.26
N TRP A 397 25.58 13.78 41.01
CA TRP A 397 25.57 12.74 42.04
C TRP A 397 26.98 12.37 42.52
N ALA A 398 27.98 12.43 41.63
CA ALA A 398 29.38 12.26 42.02
C ALA A 398 29.86 13.40 42.93
N GLU A 399 29.39 14.63 42.71
CA GLU A 399 29.75 15.81 43.52
C GLU A 399 29.03 15.86 44.88
N VAL A 400 27.70 15.67 44.90
CA VAL A 400 26.89 15.86 46.13
C VAL A 400 26.72 14.58 46.96
N GLY A 401 27.07 13.43 46.40
CA GLY A 401 26.88 12.12 47.03
C GLY A 401 25.42 11.68 47.12
N VAL A 402 25.17 10.53 47.74
CA VAL A 402 23.84 9.89 47.78
C VAL A 402 22.93 10.47 48.88
N LYS A 403 23.51 11.04 49.94
CA LYS A 403 22.75 11.65 51.06
C LYS A 403 23.31 13.04 51.39
N PRO A 404 22.50 14.12 51.32
CA PRO A 404 21.05 14.12 51.06
C PRO A 404 20.66 13.90 49.58
N GLY A 405 21.62 13.84 48.65
CA GLY A 405 21.38 13.67 47.22
C GLY A 405 21.11 14.98 46.47
N LEU A 406 20.95 14.88 45.15
CA LEU A 406 20.58 16.02 44.30
C LEU A 406 19.11 16.41 44.55
N ARG A 407 18.85 17.68 44.86
CA ARG A 407 17.49 18.22 44.97
C ARG A 407 16.98 18.61 43.59
N GLY A 408 15.94 17.91 43.11
CA GLY A 408 15.36 18.16 41.80
C GLY A 408 14.31 19.28 41.79
N ASP A 409 13.60 19.52 42.90
CA ASP A 409 12.58 20.57 43.04
C ASP A 409 11.58 20.68 41.86
N ARG A 410 11.25 19.55 41.23
CA ARG A 410 10.41 19.44 40.01
C ARG A 410 10.95 20.19 38.79
N LYS A 411 12.24 20.53 38.78
CA LYS A 411 12.92 21.09 37.61
C LYS A 411 13.19 20.01 36.58
N TRP A 412 13.19 20.41 35.32
CA TRP A 412 13.63 19.55 34.23
C TRP A 412 15.15 19.43 34.27
N VAL A 413 15.65 18.21 34.05
CA VAL A 413 17.10 17.93 34.12
C VAL A 413 17.87 18.78 33.12
N ASN A 414 17.34 18.98 31.90
CA ASN A 414 17.95 19.85 30.91
C ASN A 414 17.99 21.33 31.34
N ASP A 415 16.97 21.81 32.04
CA ASP A 415 16.97 23.19 32.56
C ASP A 415 18.06 23.35 33.62
N MET A 416 18.16 22.39 34.55
CA MET A 416 19.20 22.39 35.59
C MET A 416 20.61 22.37 34.99
N ALA A 417 20.85 21.48 34.01
CA ALA A 417 22.13 21.35 33.33
C ALA A 417 22.54 22.66 32.61
N ARG A 418 21.58 23.27 31.91
CA ARG A 418 21.80 24.50 31.14
C ARG A 418 21.98 25.73 32.02
N GLU A 419 21.17 25.86 33.09
CA GLU A 419 21.31 26.92 34.09
C GLU A 419 22.72 26.91 34.70
N GLU A 420 23.20 25.74 35.12
CA GLU A 420 24.51 25.61 35.75
C GLU A 420 25.67 25.84 34.79
N ALA A 421 25.52 25.45 33.53
CA ALA A 421 26.48 25.77 32.48
C ALA A 421 26.50 27.26 32.07
N GLY A 422 25.64 28.11 32.66
CA GLY A 422 25.49 29.52 32.29
C GLY A 422 24.87 29.72 30.91
N LYS A 423 24.06 28.77 30.43
CA LYS A 423 23.42 28.74 29.10
C LYS A 423 21.92 28.43 29.18
N PRO A 424 21.12 29.21 29.95
CA PRO A 424 19.68 29.00 30.01
C PRO A 424 19.02 29.14 28.63
N TYR A 425 17.81 28.59 28.48
CA TYR A 425 17.03 28.74 27.25
C TYR A 425 16.76 30.22 26.96
N ALA A 426 16.93 30.62 25.70
CA ALA A 426 16.52 31.95 25.24
C ALA A 426 15.01 32.03 25.00
N ASP A 427 14.47 33.25 24.98
CA ASP A 427 13.06 33.47 24.64
C ASP A 427 12.77 32.98 23.21
N GLY A 428 11.75 32.12 23.09
CA GLY A 428 11.38 31.50 21.82
C GLY A 428 12.28 30.34 21.38
N GLU A 429 13.33 29.99 22.14
CA GLU A 429 14.10 28.77 21.89
C GLU A 429 13.20 27.54 22.07
N ASN A 430 13.28 26.61 21.12
CA ASN A 430 12.42 25.44 21.13
C ASN A 430 12.78 24.52 22.31
N ARG A 431 11.77 24.21 23.12
CA ARG A 431 11.90 23.31 24.28
C ARG A 431 10.59 22.59 24.54
N LEU A 432 10.67 21.45 25.23
CA LEU A 432 9.47 20.72 25.65
C LEU A 432 8.64 21.60 26.61
N PRO A 433 7.30 21.52 26.51
CA PRO A 433 6.41 22.36 27.30
C PRO A 433 6.59 22.09 28.80
N ARG A 434 6.95 23.14 29.55
CA ARG A 434 7.22 23.05 30.99
C ARG A 434 5.96 23.06 31.85
N HIS A 435 4.80 23.46 31.31
CA HIS A 435 3.55 23.52 32.07
C HIS A 435 3.11 22.15 32.63
N PHE A 436 3.51 21.05 31.99
CA PHE A 436 3.24 19.68 32.45
C PHE A 436 3.85 19.33 33.82
N THR A 437 4.85 20.08 34.30
CA THR A 437 5.45 19.89 35.64
C THR A 437 5.12 21.02 36.62
N GLN A 438 4.30 21.98 36.19
CA GLN A 438 3.95 23.16 36.99
C GLN A 438 2.64 23.00 37.77
N GLU A 439 1.88 21.92 37.55
CA GLU A 439 0.67 21.67 38.33
C GLU A 439 1.00 21.20 39.77
N PRO A 440 0.48 21.90 40.81
CA PRO A 440 0.80 21.59 42.20
C PRO A 440 0.00 20.42 42.80
N ASN A 441 -1.01 19.88 42.10
CA ASN A 441 -1.96 18.91 42.65
C ASN A 441 -1.77 17.49 42.10
N LEU A 442 -0.58 16.90 42.28
CA LEU A 442 -0.43 15.44 42.25
C LEU A 442 -0.61 14.92 43.68
N PRO A 443 -1.41 13.86 43.92
CA PRO A 443 -1.59 13.30 45.25
C PRO A 443 -0.21 12.94 45.82
N SER A 444 0.18 13.61 46.90
CA SER A 444 1.36 13.24 47.67
C SER A 444 1.09 11.89 48.30
N VAL A 445 1.94 10.91 48.02
CA VAL A 445 2.01 9.68 48.83
C VAL A 445 2.64 10.07 50.17
N GLU A 446 1.85 10.69 51.03
CA GLU A 446 2.21 10.85 52.44
C GLU A 446 1.99 9.51 53.14
N GLY A 447 3.10 8.83 53.41
CA GLY A 447 3.28 8.04 54.61
C GLY A 447 2.57 6.69 54.68
N GLU A 448 3.10 5.68 54.01
CA GLU A 448 3.18 4.34 54.61
C GLU A 448 4.62 3.87 54.59
N SER A 449 5.18 3.73 55.78
CA SER A 449 6.48 3.10 56.01
C SER A 449 6.42 1.65 55.55
N VAL A 450 7.05 1.35 54.42
CA VAL A 450 7.41 -0.03 54.08
C VAL A 450 8.59 -0.41 54.96
N GLN A 451 8.32 -1.15 56.04
CA GLN A 451 9.36 -1.88 56.76
C GLN A 451 9.89 -3.00 55.85
N ALA A 452 11.21 -3.20 55.97
CA ALA A 452 12.11 -3.94 55.08
C ALA A 452 11.71 -5.39 54.74
#